data_AF-A0A7T7HFJ5-F1
#
_entry.id   AF-A0A7T7HFJ5-F1
#
_cell.length_a   1.000
_cell.length_b   1.000
_cell.length_c   1.000
_cell.angle_alpha   90.00
_cell.angle_beta   90.00
_cell.angle_gamma   90.00
#
_symmetry.space_group_name_H-M   'P 1'
#
loop_
_entity.id
_entity.type
_entity.pdbx_description
1 polymer ?
#
loop_
_entity_poly.entity_id
_entity_poly.type
_entity_poly.pdbx_seq_one_letter_code
_entity_poly.pdbx_strand_id
1 'polypeptide(L)'
;MNNKEIFVYYSSPENWFQTALELNETINELFIIKEKSHYIDTYHLHTKRFKRSFCSKSIYLLMSFSIENLIKGLLILRNPEYVNTGTLKKEIKTHDLINLVDQANLKLLVRETILLKKLTQISVSTARYPVGLNEHLQIFPVEIIEKDEIIYKKFFIKLRNKLAKEFNKHGWFSGLDNPKLRTEPGEFKFFENYNPMLE
;
A
#
# COMPACT_ATOMS: atom_id res chain seq x y z
N MET A 1 23.79 -9.67 -14.05
CA MET A 1 23.17 -9.94 -12.76
C MET A 1 22.54 -11.32 -12.81
N ASN A 2 22.78 -12.16 -11.82
CA ASN A 2 22.12 -13.47 -11.69
C ASN A 2 20.67 -13.31 -11.17
N ASN A 3 19.88 -14.39 -11.13
CA ASN A 3 18.48 -14.34 -10.69
C ASN A 3 18.29 -13.76 -9.29
N LYS A 4 19.22 -14.05 -8.37
CA LYS A 4 19.20 -13.52 -6.99
C LYS A 4 19.42 -12.01 -6.99
N GLU A 5 20.40 -11.52 -7.75
CA GLU A 5 20.68 -10.09 -7.89
C GLU A 5 19.53 -9.33 -8.55
N ILE A 6 18.90 -9.93 -9.58
CA ILE A 6 17.70 -9.37 -10.22
C ILE A 6 16.56 -9.24 -9.19
N PHE A 7 16.32 -10.28 -8.40
CA PHE A 7 15.32 -10.23 -7.33
C PHE A 7 15.59 -9.11 -6.34
N VAL A 8 16.86 -8.97 -5.89
CA VAL A 8 17.26 -7.93 -4.95
C VAL A 8 17.10 -6.54 -5.53
N TYR A 9 17.44 -6.35 -6.82
CA TYR A 9 17.25 -5.09 -7.52
C TYR A 9 15.78 -4.67 -7.50
N TYR A 10 14.86 -5.55 -7.95
CA TYR A 10 13.42 -5.25 -7.97
C TYR A 10 12.77 -5.20 -6.59
N SER A 11 13.44 -5.72 -5.58
CA SER A 11 12.99 -5.62 -4.19
C SER A 11 13.63 -4.45 -3.44
N SER A 12 14.35 -3.55 -4.13
CA SER A 12 14.98 -2.38 -3.52
C SER A 12 13.93 -1.39 -2.99
N PRO A 13 14.26 -0.57 -1.97
CA PRO A 13 13.34 0.42 -1.41
C PRO A 13 12.77 1.38 -2.46
N GLU A 14 13.53 1.65 -3.53
CA GLU A 14 13.10 2.47 -4.67
C GLU A 14 11.91 1.85 -5.40
N ASN A 15 11.98 0.57 -5.74
CA ASN A 15 10.89 -0.11 -6.46
C ASN A 15 9.62 -0.17 -5.60
N TRP A 16 9.74 -0.48 -4.30
CA TRP A 16 8.61 -0.42 -3.37
C TRP A 16 7.99 0.99 -3.29
N PHE A 17 8.84 2.03 -3.27
CA PHE A 17 8.39 3.41 -3.27
C PHE A 17 7.64 3.78 -4.56
N GLN A 18 8.20 3.43 -5.73
CA GLN A 18 7.60 3.71 -7.03
C GLN A 18 6.25 2.99 -7.20
N THR A 19 6.17 1.70 -6.83
CA THR A 19 4.90 0.96 -6.85
C THR A 19 3.86 1.61 -5.95
N ALA A 20 4.24 2.12 -4.78
CA ALA A 20 3.30 2.82 -3.92
C ALA A 20 2.75 4.11 -4.56
N LEU A 21 3.60 4.88 -5.26
CA LEU A 21 3.20 6.08 -5.98
C LEU A 21 2.23 5.75 -7.12
N GLU A 22 2.57 4.76 -7.95
CA GLU A 22 1.73 4.34 -9.08
C GLU A 22 0.32 3.93 -8.63
N LEU A 23 0.24 3.12 -7.56
CA LEU A 23 -1.03 2.73 -6.96
C LEU A 23 -1.78 3.95 -6.42
N ASN A 24 -1.09 4.90 -5.80
CA ASN A 24 -1.71 6.12 -5.28
C ASN A 24 -2.27 7.03 -6.38
N GLU A 25 -1.57 7.17 -7.50
CA GLU A 25 -2.08 7.93 -8.65
C GLU A 25 -3.34 7.28 -9.22
N THR A 26 -3.35 5.94 -9.31
CA THR A 26 -4.56 5.21 -9.72
C THR A 26 -5.73 5.46 -8.76
N ILE A 27 -5.47 5.48 -7.46
CA ILE A 27 -6.48 5.79 -6.44
C ILE A 27 -7.03 7.21 -6.62
N ASN A 28 -6.17 8.21 -6.86
CA ASN A 28 -6.58 9.59 -7.10
C ASN A 28 -7.53 9.69 -8.31
N GLU A 29 -7.19 9.05 -9.42
CA GLU A 29 -8.06 9.01 -10.61
C GLU A 29 -9.41 8.32 -10.34
N LEU A 30 -9.37 7.20 -9.63
CA LEU A 30 -10.59 6.50 -9.21
C LEU A 30 -11.49 7.37 -8.34
N PHE A 31 -10.92 8.20 -7.45
CA PHE A 31 -11.69 9.14 -6.64
C PHE A 31 -12.42 10.19 -7.46
N ILE A 32 -11.79 10.71 -8.53
CA ILE A 32 -12.41 11.70 -9.43
C ILE A 32 -13.59 11.08 -10.17
N ILE A 33 -13.49 9.83 -10.61
CA ILE A 33 -14.51 9.18 -11.43
C ILE A 33 -15.53 8.36 -10.63
N LYS A 34 -15.36 8.20 -9.31
CA LYS A 34 -16.19 7.30 -8.47
C LYS A 34 -17.69 7.59 -8.52
N GLU A 35 -18.08 8.84 -8.77
CA GLU A 35 -19.49 9.24 -8.88
C GLU A 35 -20.06 9.12 -10.29
N LYS A 36 -19.24 8.82 -11.30
CA LYS A 36 -19.70 8.70 -12.69
C LYS A 36 -20.47 7.40 -12.95
N SER A 37 -20.29 6.39 -12.11
CA SER A 37 -20.96 5.10 -12.23
C SER A 37 -21.16 4.46 -10.86
N HIS A 38 -22.26 3.73 -10.71
CA HIS A 38 -22.61 3.06 -9.46
C HIS A 38 -23.13 1.65 -9.75
N TYR A 39 -22.82 0.71 -8.87
CA TYR A 39 -23.51 -0.57 -8.81
C TYR A 39 -24.74 -0.46 -7.89
N ILE A 40 -25.79 -1.17 -8.27
CA ILE A 40 -26.95 -1.41 -7.41
C ILE A 40 -26.93 -2.90 -7.06
N ASP A 41 -26.46 -3.22 -5.86
CA ASP A 41 -26.50 -4.60 -5.38
C ASP A 41 -27.94 -4.94 -4.97
N THR A 42 -28.44 -6.07 -5.47
CA THR A 42 -29.70 -6.69 -5.06
C THR A 42 -29.38 -8.05 -4.46
N TYR A 43 -29.79 -8.27 -3.21
CA TYR A 43 -29.57 -9.54 -2.54
C TYR A 43 -30.86 -10.33 -2.53
N HIS A 44 -30.87 -11.57 -3.04
CA HIS A 44 -32.09 -12.38 -3.11
C HIS A 44 -32.77 -12.58 -1.74
N LEU A 45 -32.00 -12.60 -0.66
CA LEU A 45 -32.49 -12.79 0.71
C LEU A 45 -32.90 -11.48 1.43
N HIS A 46 -32.55 -10.32 0.88
CA HIS A 46 -32.83 -9.03 1.50
C HIS A 46 -33.45 -8.08 0.48
N THR A 47 -34.64 -7.54 0.77
CA THR A 47 -35.31 -6.53 -0.06
C THR A 47 -34.55 -5.19 -0.15
N LYS A 48 -33.40 -5.08 0.53
CA LYS A 48 -32.54 -3.90 0.52
C LYS A 48 -31.71 -3.83 -0.75
N ARG A 49 -31.81 -2.69 -1.43
CA ARG A 49 -30.91 -2.29 -2.52
C ARG A 49 -29.80 -1.43 -1.93
N PHE A 50 -28.56 -1.73 -2.29
CA PHE A 50 -27.41 -0.91 -1.91
C PHE A 50 -26.83 -0.27 -3.16
N LYS A 51 -26.81 1.07 -3.20
CA LYS A 51 -26.08 1.83 -4.21
C LYS A 51 -24.66 2.05 -3.70
N ARG A 52 -23.66 1.71 -4.50
CA ARG A 52 -22.24 1.93 -4.17
C ARG A 52 -21.47 2.34 -5.41
N SER A 53 -20.38 3.07 -5.23
CA SER A 53 -19.50 3.40 -6.36
C SER A 53 -18.97 2.12 -7.02
N PHE A 54 -18.81 2.19 -8.35
CA PHE A 54 -18.29 1.06 -9.12
C PHE A 54 -16.87 0.64 -8.71
N CYS A 55 -16.10 1.55 -8.10
CA CYS A 55 -14.69 1.35 -7.78
C CYS A 55 -14.40 1.26 -6.27
N SER A 56 -15.39 1.26 -5.38
CA SER A 56 -15.16 1.27 -3.92
C SER A 56 -14.24 0.16 -3.41
N LYS A 57 -14.47 -1.09 -3.88
CA LYS A 57 -13.60 -2.23 -3.52
C LYS A 57 -12.18 -2.06 -4.06
N SER A 58 -12.06 -1.62 -5.30
CA SER A 58 -10.77 -1.38 -5.96
C SER A 58 -9.97 -0.30 -5.24
N ILE A 59 -10.62 0.81 -4.85
CA ILE A 59 -9.98 1.89 -4.10
C ILE A 59 -9.40 1.35 -2.79
N TYR A 60 -10.17 0.65 -1.96
CA TYR A 60 -9.65 0.12 -0.70
C TYR A 60 -8.55 -0.92 -0.90
N LEU A 61 -8.64 -1.76 -1.93
CA LEU A 61 -7.60 -2.74 -2.25
C LEU A 61 -6.28 -2.03 -2.60
N LEU A 62 -6.34 -1.05 -3.49
CA LEU A 62 -5.19 -0.26 -3.90
C LEU A 62 -4.62 0.56 -2.73
N MET A 63 -5.48 1.13 -1.87
CA MET A 63 -5.04 1.81 -0.64
C MET A 63 -4.22 0.86 0.25
N SER A 64 -4.71 -0.36 0.45
CA SER A 64 -4.00 -1.37 1.23
C SER A 64 -2.63 -1.66 0.63
N PHE A 65 -2.55 -1.91 -0.68
CA PHE A 65 -1.28 -2.22 -1.34
C PHE A 65 -0.33 -1.03 -1.39
N SER A 66 -0.82 0.18 -1.60
CA SER A 66 0.01 1.39 -1.62
C SER A 66 0.67 1.63 -0.25
N ILE A 67 -0.09 1.52 0.84
CA ILE A 67 0.45 1.62 2.21
C ILE A 67 1.40 0.46 2.52
N GLU A 68 1.03 -0.77 2.16
CA GLU A 68 1.88 -1.96 2.35
C GLU A 68 3.25 -1.76 1.68
N ASN A 69 3.27 -1.24 0.45
CA ASN A 69 4.48 -1.00 -0.30
C ASN A 69 5.39 0.02 0.39
N LEU A 70 4.85 1.15 0.88
CA LEU A 70 5.65 2.13 1.62
C LEU A 70 6.25 1.56 2.91
N ILE A 71 5.47 0.77 3.66
CA ILE A 71 5.95 0.18 4.92
C ILE A 71 7.02 -0.87 4.63
N LYS A 72 6.83 -1.74 3.63
CA LYS A 72 7.83 -2.73 3.23
C LYS A 72 9.10 -2.07 2.68
N GLY A 73 8.97 -0.99 1.91
CA GLY A 73 10.10 -0.16 1.49
C GLY A 73 10.90 0.38 2.67
N LEU A 74 10.25 0.89 3.72
CA LEU A 74 10.90 1.32 4.97
C LEU A 74 11.61 0.16 5.70
N LEU A 75 10.97 -1.01 5.79
CA LEU A 75 11.56 -2.18 6.42
C LEU A 75 12.82 -2.65 5.69
N ILE A 76 12.77 -2.72 4.36
CA ILE A 76 13.87 -3.16 3.50
C ILE A 76 15.00 -2.13 3.47
N LEU A 77 14.67 -0.84 3.50
CA LEU A 77 15.66 0.24 3.61
C LEU A 77 16.50 0.06 4.88
N ARG A 78 15.85 -0.28 5.99
CA ARG A 78 16.50 -0.43 7.30
C ARG A 78 17.16 -1.79 7.49
N ASN A 79 16.65 -2.83 6.84
CA ASN A 79 17.21 -4.16 6.90
C ASN A 79 17.17 -4.86 5.52
N PRO A 80 18.29 -4.82 4.76
CA PRO A 80 18.42 -5.47 3.46
C PRO A 80 18.28 -7.00 3.50
N GLU A 81 18.47 -7.64 4.66
CA GLU A 81 18.33 -9.10 4.81
C GLU A 81 16.93 -9.60 4.49
N TYR A 82 15.94 -8.72 4.51
CA TYR A 82 14.58 -9.03 4.09
C TYR A 82 14.46 -9.45 2.62
N VAL A 83 15.44 -9.10 1.78
CA VAL A 83 15.42 -9.38 0.33
C VAL A 83 16.72 -9.98 -0.20
N ASN A 84 17.85 -9.81 0.49
CA ASN A 84 19.18 -10.18 -0.01
C ASN A 84 19.44 -11.68 -0.21
N THR A 85 18.47 -12.54 0.13
CA THR A 85 18.54 -14.00 -0.05
C THR A 85 17.92 -14.49 -1.35
N GLY A 86 17.38 -13.60 -2.19
CA GLY A 86 16.69 -13.97 -3.44
C GLY A 86 15.22 -14.36 -3.24
N THR A 87 14.69 -14.20 -2.03
CA THR A 87 13.28 -14.31 -1.70
C THR A 87 12.93 -13.31 -0.60
N LEU A 88 11.65 -12.94 -0.48
CA LEU A 88 11.18 -12.16 0.66
C LEU A 88 11.24 -13.00 1.93
N LYS A 89 11.78 -12.42 3.00
CA LYS A 89 11.74 -13.01 4.34
C LYS A 89 10.30 -13.13 4.85
N LYS A 90 10.04 -14.16 5.66
CA LYS A 90 8.68 -14.55 6.11
C LYS A 90 8.01 -13.44 6.92
N GLU A 91 8.81 -12.72 7.69
CA GLU A 91 8.47 -11.62 8.58
C GLU A 91 7.69 -10.52 7.85
N ILE A 92 8.07 -10.24 6.60
CA ILE A 92 7.44 -9.20 5.76
C ILE A 92 6.56 -9.75 4.64
N LYS A 93 6.32 -11.08 4.60
CA LYS A 93 5.40 -11.72 3.63
C LYS A 93 3.92 -11.60 4.00
N THR A 94 3.61 -10.93 5.10
CA THR A 94 2.22 -10.68 5.53
C THR A 94 1.57 -9.51 4.76
N HIS A 95 0.23 -9.49 4.79
CA HIS A 95 -0.62 -8.38 4.34
C HIS A 95 -1.26 -7.61 5.51
N ASP A 96 -0.93 -7.99 6.75
CA ASP A 96 -1.39 -7.31 7.94
C ASP A 96 -0.65 -5.98 8.13
N LEU A 97 -1.35 -4.88 7.84
CA LEU A 97 -0.77 -3.54 7.91
C LEU A 97 -0.43 -3.12 9.34
N ILE A 98 -1.15 -3.62 10.36
CA ILE A 98 -0.83 -3.31 11.76
C ILE A 98 0.48 -3.98 12.14
N ASN A 99 0.62 -5.25 11.82
CA ASN A 99 1.86 -5.99 12.06
C ASN A 99 3.06 -5.32 11.35
N LEU A 100 2.90 -4.93 10.08
CA LEU A 100 3.97 -4.25 9.34
C LEU A 100 4.33 -2.88 9.94
N VAL A 101 3.35 -2.10 10.40
CA VAL A 101 3.60 -0.82 11.10
C VAL A 101 4.39 -1.06 12.39
N ASP A 102 4.02 -2.07 13.17
CA ASP A 102 4.67 -2.41 14.43
C ASP A 102 6.12 -2.84 14.18
N GLN A 103 6.36 -3.71 13.18
CA GLN A 103 7.71 -4.08 12.74
C GLN A 103 8.53 -2.87 12.28
N ALA A 104 7.90 -1.90 11.61
CA ALA A 104 8.54 -0.67 11.16
C ALA A 104 8.67 0.38 12.29
N ASN A 105 8.24 0.07 13.51
CA ASN A 105 8.25 0.94 14.68
C ASN A 105 7.62 2.32 14.38
N LEU A 106 6.45 2.30 13.74
CA LEU A 106 5.72 3.50 13.34
C LEU A 106 4.61 3.81 14.34
N LYS A 107 4.53 5.07 14.77
CA LYS A 107 3.44 5.52 15.66
C LYS A 107 2.18 5.81 14.86
N LEU A 108 1.09 5.13 15.24
CA LEU A 108 -0.24 5.34 14.68
C LEU A 108 -1.11 6.22 15.57
N LEU A 109 -1.91 7.07 14.92
CA LEU A 109 -3.09 7.66 15.54
C LEU A 109 -4.22 6.62 15.62
N VAL A 110 -5.17 6.82 16.53
CA VAL A 110 -6.35 5.95 16.67
C VAL A 110 -7.09 5.79 15.34
N ARG A 111 -7.31 6.90 14.62
CA ARG A 111 -7.97 6.89 13.31
C ARG A 111 -7.19 6.14 12.22
N GLU A 112 -5.85 6.22 12.25
CA GLU A 112 -4.98 5.48 11.33
C GLU A 112 -5.08 3.99 11.63
N THR A 113 -5.06 3.61 12.91
CA THR A 113 -5.22 2.22 13.36
C THR A 113 -6.54 1.62 12.89
N ILE A 114 -7.64 2.35 13.03
CA ILE A 114 -8.97 1.90 12.56
C ILE A 114 -8.97 1.69 11.05
N LEU A 115 -8.43 2.64 10.28
CA LEU A 115 -8.35 2.52 8.83
C LEU A 115 -7.49 1.33 8.41
N LEU A 116 -6.29 1.14 8.99
CA LEU A 116 -5.38 0.05 8.61
C LEU A 116 -5.96 -1.33 8.92
N LYS A 117 -6.70 -1.48 10.03
CA LYS A 117 -7.45 -2.71 10.32
C LYS A 117 -8.51 -2.98 9.26
N LYS A 118 -9.27 -1.95 8.89
CA LYS A 118 -10.27 -2.03 7.81
C LYS A 118 -9.63 -2.41 6.48
N LEU A 119 -8.52 -1.77 6.09
CA LEU A 119 -7.79 -2.07 4.85
C LEU A 119 -7.26 -3.50 4.83
N THR A 120 -6.66 -3.96 5.93
CA THR A 120 -6.18 -5.34 6.08
C THR A 120 -7.31 -6.33 5.89
N GLN A 121 -8.43 -6.13 6.57
CA GLN A 121 -9.58 -7.02 6.46
C GLN A 121 -10.13 -7.03 5.03
N ILE A 122 -10.34 -5.86 4.41
CA ILE A 122 -10.91 -5.75 3.06
C ILE A 122 -9.99 -6.38 2.00
N SER A 123 -8.67 -6.13 2.08
CA SER A 123 -7.71 -6.60 1.07
C SER A 123 -7.56 -8.11 1.09
N VAL A 124 -7.65 -8.76 2.26
CA VAL A 124 -7.58 -10.22 2.34
C VAL A 124 -8.92 -10.91 2.04
N SER A 125 -10.04 -10.18 2.09
CA SER A 125 -11.40 -10.73 1.96
C SER A 125 -12.19 -10.14 0.76
N THR A 126 -13.18 -9.30 1.07
CA THR A 126 -14.32 -8.86 0.26
C THR A 126 -13.94 -8.05 -0.98
N ALA A 127 -12.74 -7.49 -1.03
CA ALA A 127 -12.26 -6.80 -2.23
C ALA A 127 -11.85 -7.77 -3.35
N ARG A 128 -11.34 -8.96 -3.02
CA ARG A 128 -10.87 -9.95 -4.00
C ARG A 128 -11.93 -10.99 -4.35
N TYR A 129 -12.71 -11.38 -3.35
CA TYR A 129 -13.73 -12.42 -3.47
C TYR A 129 -15.02 -11.98 -2.77
N PRO A 130 -16.19 -12.53 -3.14
CA PRO A 130 -17.43 -12.23 -2.41
C PRO A 130 -17.40 -12.64 -0.93
N VAL A 131 -16.58 -13.64 -0.57
CA VAL A 131 -16.35 -14.15 0.78
C VAL A 131 -14.86 -14.36 0.99
N GLY A 132 -14.32 -14.02 2.16
CA GLY A 132 -12.93 -14.28 2.52
C GLY A 132 -12.65 -15.77 2.70
N LEU A 133 -11.43 -16.21 2.36
CA LEU A 133 -11.04 -17.64 2.40
C LEU A 133 -11.13 -18.28 3.79
N ASN A 134 -11.06 -17.48 4.87
CA ASN A 134 -11.00 -17.97 6.25
C ASN A 134 -12.06 -17.32 7.16
N GLU A 135 -13.10 -16.71 6.58
CA GLU A 135 -13.98 -15.80 7.31
C GLU A 135 -15.46 -16.15 7.14
N HIS A 136 -16.13 -16.46 8.25
CA HIS A 136 -17.60 -16.39 8.38
C HIS A 136 -18.08 -14.95 8.59
N LEU A 137 -17.35 -13.96 8.08
CA LEU A 137 -17.65 -12.55 8.32
C LEU A 137 -18.88 -12.12 7.53
N GLN A 138 -19.67 -11.24 8.14
CA GLN A 138 -20.80 -10.59 7.48
C GLN A 138 -20.29 -9.84 6.24
N ILE A 139 -20.85 -10.23 5.09
CA ILE A 139 -20.62 -9.57 3.81
C ILE A 139 -21.35 -8.23 3.86
N PHE A 140 -20.66 -7.18 4.30
CA PHE A 140 -21.19 -5.83 4.17
C PHE A 140 -20.80 -5.26 2.81
N PRO A 141 -21.72 -4.57 2.12
CA PRO A 141 -21.36 -3.80 0.93
C PRO A 141 -20.30 -2.77 1.33
N VAL A 142 -19.13 -2.87 0.70
CA VAL A 142 -18.00 -1.98 0.92
C VAL A 142 -18.20 -0.73 0.09
N GLU A 143 -18.39 0.39 0.76
CA GLU A 143 -18.45 1.72 0.13
C GLU A 143 -17.31 2.61 0.63
N ILE A 144 -16.64 3.27 -0.31
CA ILE A 144 -15.61 4.26 0.01
C ILE A 144 -16.27 5.51 0.60
N ILE A 145 -15.77 5.96 1.74
CA ILE A 145 -16.25 7.19 2.38
C ILE A 145 -15.14 8.23 2.41
N GLU A 146 -15.53 9.51 2.27
CA GLU A 146 -14.61 10.65 2.23
C GLU A 146 -13.68 10.71 3.46
N LYS A 147 -14.19 10.34 4.64
CA LYS A 147 -13.38 10.28 5.86
C LYS A 147 -12.19 9.31 5.73
N ASP A 148 -12.38 8.17 5.09
CA ASP A 148 -11.32 7.18 4.91
C ASP A 148 -10.27 7.67 3.91
N GLU A 149 -10.71 8.34 2.83
CA GLU A 149 -9.83 9.01 1.87
C GLU A 149 -8.93 10.05 2.55
N ILE A 150 -9.49 10.93 3.38
CA ILE A 150 -8.74 11.96 4.08
C ILE A 150 -7.69 11.34 5.02
N ILE A 151 -8.05 10.28 5.75
CA ILE A 151 -7.12 9.58 6.65
C ILE A 151 -6.03 8.89 5.83
N TYR A 152 -6.40 8.20 4.75
CA TYR A 152 -5.47 7.53 3.84
C TYR A 152 -4.46 8.53 3.26
N LYS A 153 -4.92 9.61 2.62
CA LYS A 153 -4.05 10.61 1.97
C LYS A 153 -3.02 11.19 2.95
N LYS A 154 -3.47 11.57 4.16
CA LYS A 154 -2.58 12.07 5.21
C LYS A 154 -1.55 11.03 5.65
N PHE A 155 -1.97 9.78 5.83
CA PHE A 155 -1.09 8.71 6.26
C PHE A 155 -0.10 8.29 5.15
N PHE A 156 -0.56 8.22 3.91
CA PHE A 156 0.27 7.98 2.72
C PHE A 156 1.37 9.03 2.60
N ILE A 157 1.03 10.32 2.64
CA ILE A 157 2.02 11.42 2.59
C ILE A 157 3.03 11.31 3.74
N LYS A 158 2.55 11.00 4.97
CA LYS A 158 3.41 10.79 6.15
C LYS A 158 4.42 9.65 5.91
N LEU A 159 3.99 8.51 5.38
CA LEU A 159 4.87 7.37 5.09
C LEU A 159 5.81 7.65 3.93
N ARG A 160 5.30 8.20 2.83
CA ARG A 160 6.05 8.57 1.62
C ARG A 160 7.19 9.51 1.99
N ASN A 161 6.89 10.60 2.68
CA ASN A 161 7.90 11.59 3.08
C ASN A 161 8.92 10.98 4.05
N LYS A 162 8.49 10.06 4.93
CA LYS A 162 9.40 9.35 5.84
C LYS A 162 10.37 8.45 5.08
N LEU A 163 9.86 7.61 4.17
CA LEU A 163 10.68 6.72 3.34
C LEU A 163 11.64 7.53 2.47
N ALA A 164 11.14 8.53 1.73
CA ALA A 164 11.98 9.36 0.88
C ALA A 164 13.08 10.09 1.65
N LYS A 165 12.77 10.62 2.84
CA LYS A 165 13.75 11.30 3.70
C LYS A 165 14.80 10.34 4.25
N GLU A 166 14.39 9.18 4.77
CA GLU A 166 15.33 8.18 5.29
C GLU A 166 16.21 7.62 4.17
N PHE A 167 15.62 7.35 3.00
CA PHE A 167 16.36 6.80 1.87
C PHE A 167 17.36 7.80 1.32
N ASN A 168 16.97 9.06 1.11
CA ASN A 168 17.92 10.10 0.72
C ASN A 168 19.05 10.29 1.73
N LYS A 169 18.73 10.22 3.02
CA LYS A 169 19.73 10.42 4.08
C LYS A 169 20.75 9.28 4.15
N HIS A 170 20.30 8.05 3.97
CA HIS A 170 21.11 6.86 4.26
C HIS A 170 21.60 6.12 3.02
N GLY A 171 21.02 6.39 1.85
CA GLY A 171 21.17 5.50 0.70
C GLY A 171 20.59 4.12 1.01
N TRP A 172 20.98 3.12 0.24
CA TRP A 172 20.67 1.72 0.52
C TRP A 172 21.79 0.81 0.02
N PHE A 173 22.23 -0.10 0.87
CA PHE A 173 23.17 -1.15 0.50
C PHE A 173 22.48 -2.50 0.61
N SER A 174 22.38 -3.24 -0.48
CA SER A 174 21.63 -4.50 -0.50
C SER A 174 22.24 -5.64 0.34
N GLY A 175 23.48 -5.50 0.82
CA GLY A 175 24.21 -6.60 1.47
C GLY A 175 24.86 -7.58 0.49
N LEU A 176 24.80 -7.31 -0.82
CA LEU A 176 25.52 -8.06 -1.86
C LEU A 176 26.70 -7.25 -2.38
N ASP A 177 27.79 -7.93 -2.75
CA ASP A 177 28.98 -7.31 -3.36
C ASP A 177 28.75 -7.01 -4.84
N ASN A 178 27.79 -6.12 -5.12
CA ASN A 178 27.48 -5.64 -6.46
C ASN A 178 27.14 -4.14 -6.42
N PRO A 179 27.97 -3.27 -7.03
CA PRO A 179 27.73 -1.83 -7.03
C PRO A 179 26.37 -1.39 -7.61
N LYS A 180 25.77 -2.19 -8.50
CA LYS A 180 24.45 -1.91 -9.09
C LYS A 180 23.28 -2.14 -8.12
N LEU A 181 23.55 -2.74 -6.96
CA LEU A 181 22.58 -3.01 -5.90
C LEU A 181 22.83 -2.11 -4.69
N ARG A 182 23.36 -0.91 -4.96
CA ARG A 182 23.63 0.13 -3.98
C ARG A 182 23.08 1.45 -4.53
N THR A 183 22.57 2.27 -3.62
CA THR A 183 22.18 3.65 -3.85
C THR A 183 22.92 4.48 -2.81
N GLU A 184 23.70 5.47 -3.21
CA GLU A 184 24.39 6.34 -2.27
C GLU A 184 23.44 7.36 -1.62
N PRO A 185 23.78 7.90 -0.44
CA PRO A 185 23.07 9.03 0.12
C PRO A 185 22.95 10.19 -0.88
N GLY A 186 21.72 10.71 -1.04
CA GLY A 186 21.40 11.80 -1.96
C GLY A 186 21.18 11.42 -3.42
N GLU A 187 21.42 10.15 -3.81
CA GLU A 187 21.16 9.69 -5.18
C GLU A 187 19.67 9.42 -5.43
N PHE A 188 18.93 8.98 -4.41
CA PHE A 188 17.51 8.67 -4.56
C PHE A 188 16.69 9.93 -4.88
N LYS A 189 16.18 10.03 -6.10
CA LYS A 189 15.28 11.10 -6.53
C LYS A 189 13.95 10.49 -6.96
N PHE A 190 12.87 11.17 -6.63
CA PHE A 190 11.56 10.87 -7.19
C PHE A 190 10.91 12.18 -7.63
N PHE A 191 10.09 12.08 -8.68
CA PHE A 191 9.32 13.21 -9.19
C PHE A 191 7.87 12.98 -8.82
N GLU A 192 7.24 13.98 -8.21
CA GLU A 192 5.79 13.98 -8.05
C GLU A 192 5.17 14.38 -9.38
N ASN A 193 4.15 13.64 -9.82
CA ASN A 193 3.29 14.15 -10.89
C ASN A 193 2.57 15.38 -10.34
N TYR A 194 3.03 16.55 -10.76
CA TYR A 194 2.35 17.81 -10.45
C TYR A 194 1.04 17.85 -11.24
N ASN A 195 -0.09 17.69 -10.55
CA ASN A 195 -1.41 17.91 -11.14
C ASN A 195 -2.02 19.22 -10.58
N PRO A 196 -1.99 20.32 -11.35
CA PRO A 196 -2.51 21.62 -10.90
C PRO A 196 -4.04 21.66 -10.72
N MET A 197 -4.77 20.57 -10.99
CA MET A 197 -6.23 20.51 -10.84
C MET A 197 -6.71 19.93 -9.49
N LEU A 198 -5.81 19.72 -8.52
CA LEU A 198 -6.12 19.11 -7.22
C LEU A 198 -5.90 20.04 -6.00
N GLU A 199 -5.75 21.35 -6.21
CA GLU A 199 -5.81 22.40 -5.17
C GLU A 199 -7.20 23.04 -5.07
#